data_AF-A0A841D774-F1
#
_entry.id   AF-A0A841D774-F1
#
_cell.length_a   1.000
_cell.length_b   1.000
_cell.length_c   1.000
_cell.angle_alpha   90.00
_cell.angle_beta   90.00
_cell.angle_gamma   90.00
#
_symmetry.space_group_name_H-M   'P 1'
#
loop_
_entity.id
_entity.type
_entity.pdbx_description
1 polymer ?
#
loop_
_entity_poly.entity_id
_entity_poly.type
_entity_poly.pdbx_seq_one_letter_code
_entity_poly.pdbx_strand_id
1 'polypeptide(L)'
;MRRTVREIGWAVRGACRGSDPELFFPPAPSVEQESRAKAVCAGCPVLDDCRAYAVRAAEPEGIWGGLTVKERRGLRFPAGWRQRAAG
;
A
#
# COMPACT_ATOMS: atom_id res chain seq x y z
N MET A 1 14.35 9.79 -13.66
CA MET A 1 14.68 8.68 -12.74
C MET A 1 13.74 7.52 -13.04
N ARG A 2 14.17 6.59 -13.90
CA ARG A 2 13.36 5.42 -14.28
C ARG A 2 13.45 4.41 -13.15
N ARG A 3 12.45 4.37 -12.26
CA ARG A 3 12.25 3.23 -11.35
C ARG A 3 12.24 1.98 -12.22
N THR A 4 13.10 1.01 -11.93
CA THR A 4 13.33 -0.09 -12.87
C THR A 4 12.08 -0.95 -12.98
N VAL A 5 11.73 -1.42 -14.19
CA VAL A 5 10.58 -2.31 -14.44
C VAL A 5 10.60 -3.56 -13.53
N ARG A 6 11.79 -3.95 -13.04
CA ARG A 6 12.00 -5.03 -12.06
C ARG A 6 11.51 -4.70 -10.64
N GLU A 7 11.62 -3.45 -10.17
CA GLU A 7 11.25 -3.07 -8.80
C GLU A 7 9.75 -3.05 -8.53
N ILE A 8 8.93 -2.98 -9.58
CA ILE A 8 7.45 -2.92 -9.51
C ILE A 8 6.79 -4.11 -10.22
N GLY A 9 7.56 -5.12 -10.62
CA GLY A 9 7.01 -6.31 -11.29
C GLY A 9 5.96 -7.05 -10.44
N TRP A 10 6.05 -6.98 -9.12
CA TRP A 10 5.02 -7.50 -8.20
C TRP A 10 3.72 -6.70 -8.28
N ALA A 11 3.76 -5.40 -8.59
CA ALA A 11 2.58 -4.53 -8.56
C ALA A 11 1.52 -4.95 -9.60
N VAL A 12 1.92 -5.68 -10.64
CA VAL A 12 1.00 -6.27 -11.64
C VAL A 12 0.06 -7.32 -11.03
N ARG A 13 0.40 -7.88 -9.87
CA ARG A 13 -0.44 -8.84 -9.12
C ARG A 13 -1.25 -8.17 -8.00
N GLY A 14 -1.21 -6.84 -7.90
CA GLY A 14 -1.94 -6.11 -6.87
C GLY A 14 -3.45 -6.25 -7.03
N ALA A 15 -4.15 -6.61 -5.94
CA ALA A 15 -5.61 -6.70 -5.92
C ALA A 15 -6.29 -5.35 -6.24
N CYS A 16 -5.61 -4.23 -5.97
CA CYS A 16 -6.09 -2.88 -6.26
C CYS A 16 -6.18 -2.54 -7.76
N ARG A 17 -5.59 -3.34 -8.66
CA ARG A 17 -5.57 -3.03 -10.11
C ARG A 17 -6.94 -2.95 -10.77
N GLY A 18 -7.94 -3.65 -10.23
CA GLY A 18 -9.32 -3.61 -10.71
C GLY A 18 -10.18 -2.54 -10.06
N SER A 19 -9.61 -1.73 -9.16
CA SER A 19 -10.31 -0.68 -8.43
C SER A 19 -10.02 0.70 -9.01
N ASP A 20 -10.87 1.66 -8.68
CA ASP A 20 -10.64 3.07 -8.98
C ASP A 20 -9.35 3.57 -8.29
N PRO A 21 -8.39 4.18 -9.02
CA PRO A 21 -7.19 4.79 -8.44
C PRO A 21 -7.49 5.82 -7.34
N GLU A 22 -8.58 6.57 -7.45
CA GLU A 22 -8.99 7.58 -6.46
C GLU A 22 -9.22 6.96 -5.08
N LEU A 23 -9.58 5.67 -5.01
CA LEU A 23 -9.70 4.96 -3.74
C LEU A 23 -8.37 4.91 -2.96
N PHE A 24 -7.24 4.76 -3.67
CA PHE A 24 -5.91 4.58 -3.08
C PHE A 24 -5.10 5.87 -3.05
N PHE A 25 -5.35 6.81 -3.97
CA PHE A 25 -4.59 8.05 -4.11
C PHE A 25 -5.46 9.32 -4.00
N PRO A 26 -6.34 9.44 -2.99
CA PRO A 26 -7.10 10.67 -2.83
C PRO A 26 -6.23 11.80 -2.27
N PRO A 27 -6.53 13.06 -2.62
CA PRO A 27 -5.88 14.22 -2.01
C PRO A 27 -6.16 14.34 -0.51
N ALA A 28 -7.36 13.93 -0.07
CA ALA A 28 -7.76 13.89 1.34
C ALA A 28 -8.74 12.71 1.57
N PRO A 29 -8.26 11.53 1.98
CA PRO A 29 -9.13 10.38 2.20
C PRO A 29 -10.07 10.62 3.39
N SER A 30 -11.34 10.26 3.25
CA SER A 30 -12.22 10.07 4.40
C SER A 30 -11.85 8.79 5.16
N VAL A 31 -12.23 8.68 6.44
CA VAL A 31 -12.01 7.46 7.24
C VAL A 31 -12.62 6.22 6.59
N GLU A 32 -13.79 6.38 5.97
CA GLU A 32 -14.46 5.31 5.23
C GLU A 32 -13.65 4.89 4.00
N GLN A 33 -13.13 5.85 3.25
CA GLN A 33 -12.32 5.58 2.08
C GLN A 33 -11.01 4.88 2.45
N GLU A 34 -10.34 5.33 3.51
CA GLU A 34 -9.16 4.63 4.04
C GLU A 34 -9.49 3.18 4.41
N SER A 35 -10.62 2.96 5.10
CA SER A 35 -11.06 1.64 5.53
C SER A 35 -11.34 0.72 4.33
N ARG A 36 -12.00 1.24 3.28
CA ARG A 36 -12.26 0.52 2.04
C ARG A 36 -10.96 0.16 1.31
N ALA A 37 -10.02 1.09 1.17
CA ALA A 37 -8.74 0.82 0.55
C ALA A 37 -7.93 -0.24 1.34
N LYS A 38 -7.92 -0.12 2.68
CA LYS A 38 -7.27 -1.09 3.58
C LYS A 38 -7.90 -2.48 3.48
N ALA A 39 -9.22 -2.58 3.31
CA ALA A 39 -9.91 -3.85 3.10
C ALA A 39 -9.45 -4.55 1.80
N VAL A 40 -9.26 -3.80 0.70
CA VAL A 40 -8.69 -4.36 -0.54
C VAL A 40 -7.26 -4.85 -0.30
N CYS A 41 -6.46 -4.09 0.44
CA CYS A 41 -5.07 -4.48 0.75
C CYS A 41 -4.98 -5.74 1.63
N ALA A 42 -5.94 -6.00 2.53
CA ALA A 42 -5.87 -7.09 3.50
C ALA A 42 -5.75 -8.50 2.87
N GLY A 43 -6.32 -8.69 1.67
CA GLY A 43 -6.21 -9.94 0.91
C GLY A 43 -5.21 -9.89 -0.26
N CYS A 44 -4.44 -8.80 -0.39
CA CYS A 44 -3.59 -8.59 -1.56
C CYS A 44 -2.36 -9.51 -1.52
N PRO A 45 -2.07 -10.29 -2.59
CA PRO A 45 -0.97 -11.25 -2.59
C PRO A 45 0.43 -10.60 -2.58
N VAL A 46 0.50 -9.29 -2.84
CA VAL A 46 1.74 -8.50 -2.89
C VAL A 46 1.78 -7.44 -1.80
N LEU A 47 1.02 -7.65 -0.71
CA LEU A 47 0.90 -6.72 0.40
C LEU A 47 2.25 -6.32 0.98
N ASP A 48 3.11 -7.30 1.28
CA ASP A 48 4.41 -7.07 1.91
C ASP A 48 5.38 -6.35 0.96
N ASP A 49 5.44 -6.75 -0.31
CA ASP A 49 6.24 -6.06 -1.35
C ASP A 49 5.82 -4.59 -1.50
N CYS A 50 4.50 -4.36 -1.60
CA CYS A 50 3.92 -3.03 -1.75
C CYS A 50 4.24 -2.13 -0.56
N ARG A 51 4.09 -2.67 0.66
CA ARG A 51 4.42 -1.99 1.91
C ARG A 51 5.90 -1.68 2.02
N ALA A 52 6.76 -2.66 1.77
CA ALA A 52 8.20 -2.50 1.86
C ALA A 52 8.70 -1.49 0.84
N TYR A 53 8.17 -1.54 -0.39
CA TYR A 53 8.43 -0.55 -1.41
C TYR A 53 8.05 0.87 -0.94
N ALA A 54 6.82 1.09 -0.49
CA ALA A 54 6.35 2.42 -0.12
C ALA A 54 7.05 3.02 1.10
N VAL A 55 7.48 2.18 2.04
CA VAL A 55 8.31 2.60 3.19
C VAL A 55 9.71 2.98 2.73
N ARG A 56 10.39 2.13 1.94
CA ARG A 56 11.75 2.41 1.44
C ARG A 56 11.81 3.64 0.54
N ALA A 57 10.84 3.78 -0.36
CA ALA A 57 10.75 4.90 -1.29
C ALA A 57 10.19 6.17 -0.65
N ALA A 58 9.76 6.11 0.62
CA ALA A 58 9.08 7.20 1.32
C ALA A 58 7.96 7.82 0.46
N GLU A 59 7.13 6.98 -0.18
CA GLU A 59 6.09 7.45 -1.09
C GLU A 59 5.26 8.56 -0.42
N PRO A 60 5.10 9.73 -1.05
CA PRO A 60 4.61 10.93 -0.37
C PRO A 60 3.10 10.91 -0.15
N GLU A 61 2.38 10.06 -0.88
CA GLU A 61 0.93 10.07 -0.97
C GLU A 61 0.34 8.66 -0.99
N GLY A 62 -0.99 8.62 -0.90
CA GLY A 62 -1.80 7.41 -1.07
C GLY A 62 -1.64 6.33 0.00
N ILE A 63 -2.42 5.27 -0.20
CA ILE A 63 -2.49 4.08 0.64
C ILE A 63 -1.76 2.94 -0.07
N TRP A 64 -0.63 2.55 0.51
CA TRP A 64 0.25 1.52 -0.03
C TRP A 64 0.40 0.39 0.96
N GLY A 65 0.19 -0.86 0.52
CA GLY A 65 0.28 -2.03 1.41
C GLY A 65 -0.57 -1.85 2.67
N GLY A 66 -1.76 -1.25 2.51
CA GLY A 66 -2.70 -0.93 3.58
C GLY A 66 -2.24 0.11 4.61
N LEU A 67 -1.27 0.95 4.26
CA LEU A 67 -0.77 2.03 5.12
C LEU A 67 -0.97 3.39 4.46
N THR A 68 -1.51 4.32 5.22
CA THR A 68 -1.49 5.76 4.91
C THR A 68 -0.07 6.33 5.03
N VAL A 69 0.15 7.54 4.51
CA VAL A 69 1.42 8.27 4.68
C VAL A 69 1.79 8.41 6.17
N LYS A 70 0.81 8.76 7.01
CA LYS A 70 1.01 8.94 8.46
C LYS A 70 1.42 7.63 9.14
N GLU A 71 0.79 6.53 8.78
CA GLU A 71 1.12 5.19 9.29
C GLU A 71 2.50 4.72 8.83
N ARG A 72 2.87 4.98 7.56
CA ARG A 72 4.22 4.68 7.05
C ARG A 72 5.30 5.44 7.82
N ARG A 73 5.11 6.75 8.04
CA ARG A 73 6.06 7.60 8.80
C ARG A 73 6.24 7.16 10.24
N GLY A 74 5.16 6.72 10.89
CA GLY A 74 5.20 6.22 12.26
C GLY A 74 5.59 4.75 12.38
N LEU A 75 5.78 4.03 11.26
CA LEU A 75 5.85 2.56 11.20
C LEU A 75 4.74 1.90 12.05
N ARG A 76 3.55 2.49 12.02
CA ARG A 76 2.38 2.02 12.76
C ARG A 76 1.52 1.19 11.84
N PHE A 77 1.47 -0.11 12.10
CA PHE A 77 0.63 -1.03 11.35
C PHE A 77 -0.77 -1.13 11.99
N PRO A 78 -1.84 -1.27 11.19
CA PRO A 78 -3.16 -1.60 11.73
C PRO A 78 -3.11 -2.89 12.56
N ALA A 79 -3.93 -2.97 13.61
CA ALA A 79 -3.99 -4.15 14.46
C ALA A 79 -4.25 -5.43 13.62
N GLY A 80 -3.48 -6.49 13.90
CA GLY A 80 -3.55 -7.75 13.15
C GLY A 80 -2.64 -7.82 11.91
N TRP A 81 -2.00 -6.73 11.51
CA TRP A 81 -1.10 -6.71 10.36
C TRP A 81 0.36 -6.84 10.83
N ARG A 82 0.91 -8.06 10.85
CA ARG A 82 2.36 -8.26 10.95
C ARG A 82 2.95 -8.37 9.54
N GLN A 83 4.18 -7.90 9.35
CA GLN A 83 4.95 -8.32 8.18
C GLN A 83 4.99 -9.85 8.19
N ARG A 84 4.54 -10.51 7.12
CA ARG A 84 5.02 -11.89 6.93
C ARG A 84 6.50 -11.69 6.66
N ALA A 85 7.35 -12.24 7.52
CA ALA A 85 8.79 -12.21 7.30
C ALA A 85 9.04 -12.63 5.85
N ALA A 86 9.77 -11.80 5.11
CA ALA A 86 10.19 -12.14 3.75
C ALA A 86 10.81 -13.54 3.82
N GLY A 87 10.13 -14.51 3.22
CA GLY A 87 10.64 -15.86 3.01
C GLY A 87 11.56 -15.88 1.80
#